data_AF-J9W6Z9-F1
#
_entry.id   AF-J9W6Z9-F1
#
_cell.length_a   1.000
_cell.length_b   1.000
_cell.length_c   1.000
_cell.angle_alpha   90.00
_cell.angle_beta   90.00
_cell.angle_gamma   90.00
#
_symmetry.space_group_name_H-M   'P 1'
#
loop_
_entity.id
_entity.type
_entity.pdbx_description
1 polymer ?
#
loop_
_entity_poly.entity_id
_entity_poly.type
_entity_poly.pdbx_seq_one_letter_code
_entity_poly.pdbx_strand_id
1 'polypeptide(L)' 'MKTKRDLFDEVYRRYGIQTSARFHVNLDEKMSDEDYQKSLNMYSKMPKLFEKLDEEDGKDEQRN' A
#
# COMPACT_ATOMS: atom_id res chain seq x y z
N MET A 1 10.75 8.16 16.69
CA MET A 1 10.01 8.72 15.53
C MET A 1 10.32 7.85 14.32
N LYS A 2 9.27 7.42 13.62
CA LYS A 2 9.37 6.67 12.37
C LYS A 2 9.56 7.62 11.20
N THR A 3 10.02 7.09 10.07
CA THR A 3 10.22 7.82 8.82
C THR A 3 9.30 7.29 7.72
N LYS A 4 9.20 8.01 6.60
CA LYS A 4 8.50 7.51 5.40
C LYS A 4 9.18 6.25 4.85
N ARG A 5 10.50 6.11 5.00
CA ARG A 5 11.22 4.86 4.69
C ARG A 5 10.68 3.69 5.50
N ASP A 6 10.59 3.85 6.82
CA ASP A 6 10.07 2.81 7.72
C ASP A 6 8.64 2.39 7.32
N LEU A 7 7.81 3.36 6.94
CA LEU A 7 6.44 3.11 6.50
C LEU A 7 6.43 2.24 5.23
N PHE A 8 7.18 2.59 4.19
CA PHE A 8 7.19 1.84 2.93
C PHE A 8 7.77 0.43 3.10
N ASP A 9 8.82 0.29 3.90
CA ASP A 9 9.41 -1.02 4.19
C ASP A 9 8.42 -1.90 4.97
N GLU A 10 7.66 -1.32 5.92
CA GLU A 10 6.61 -2.03 6.64
C GLU A 10 5.42 -2.41 5.74
N VAL A 11 5.01 -1.52 4.84
CA VAL A 11 3.96 -1.77 3.85
C VAL A 11 4.33 -2.93 2.92
N TYR A 12 5.57 -2.92 2.41
CA TYR A 12 6.08 -4.02 1.60
C TYR A 12 6.13 -5.34 2.38
N ARG A 13 6.68 -5.32 3.61
CA ARG A 13 6.80 -6.51 4.45
C ARG A 13 5.45 -7.11 4.83
N ARG A 14 4.46 -6.28 5.16
CA ARG A 14 3.14 -6.75 5.65
C ARG A 14 2.18 -7.10 4.52
N TYR A 15 2.24 -6.37 3.41
CA TYR A 15 1.22 -6.43 2.37
C TYR A 15 1.75 -6.76 0.98
N GLY A 16 3.08 -6.87 0.79
CA GLY A 16 3.69 -7.09 -0.51
C GLY A 16 3.59 -5.90 -1.46
N ILE A 17 3.15 -4.73 -0.98
CA ILE A 17 2.89 -3.57 -1.83
C ILE A 17 4.18 -2.80 -2.06
N GLN A 18 4.57 -2.68 -3.33
CA GLN A 18 5.61 -1.78 -3.77
C GLN A 18 4.98 -0.56 -4.44
N THR A 19 5.27 0.64 -3.93
CA THR A 19 4.70 1.90 -4.44
C THR A 19 5.78 2.80 -5.05
N SER A 20 5.45 3.49 -6.14
CA SER A 20 6.30 4.53 -6.74
C SER A 20 6.34 5.82 -5.91
N ALA A 21 5.44 5.99 -4.92
CA ALA A 21 5.41 7.16 -4.04
C ALA A 21 6.76 7.41 -3.34
N ARG A 22 7.56 6.36 -3.11
CA ARG A 22 8.91 6.44 -2.55
C ARG A 22 9.88 7.33 -3.34
N PHE A 23 9.62 7.58 -4.62
CA PHE A 23 10.44 8.44 -5.49
C PHE A 23 9.99 9.91 -5.48
N HIS A 24 8.85 10.21 -4.86
CA HIS A 24 8.24 11.55 -4.87
C HIS A 24 8.17 12.20 -3.49
N VAL A 25 8.79 11.58 -2.48
CA VAL A 25 8.78 12.06 -1.09
C VAL A 25 10.18 11.98 -0.49
N ASN A 26 10.43 12.78 0.55
CA ASN A 26 11.63 12.64 1.37
C ASN A 26 11.49 11.41 2.28
N LEU A 27 12.33 10.40 2.07
CA LEU A 27 12.27 9.13 2.82
C LEU A 27 12.69 9.27 4.28
N ASP A 28 13.55 10.24 4.59
CA ASP A 28 14.09 10.43 5.93
C ASP A 28 13.28 11.47 6.74
N GLU A 29 12.18 11.97 6.15
CA GLU A 29 11.20 12.81 6.85
C GLU A 29 10.56 12.04 8.00
N LYS A 30 10.65 12.62 9.20
CA LYS A 30 10.05 12.05 10.40
C LYS A 30 8.54 12.20 10.35
N MET A 31 7.85 11.13 10.70
CA MET A 31 6.41 11.07 10.83
C MET A 31 6.01 11.10 12.31
N SER A 32 4.87 11.71 12.59
CA SER A 32 4.17 11.48 13.85
C SER A 32 3.65 10.03 13.90
N ASP A 33 3.46 9.50 15.10
CA ASP A 33 2.92 8.14 15.25
C ASP A 33 1.49 8.05 14.71
N GLU A 34 0.71 9.15 14.79
CA GLU A 34 -0.64 9.24 14.22
C GLU A 34 -0.62 9.16 12.69
N ASP A 35 0.23 9.96 12.02
CA ASP A 35 0.34 9.95 10.56
C ASP A 35 0.88 8.62 10.04
N TYR A 36 1.80 8.01 10.78
CA TYR A 36 2.33 6.68 10.47
C TYR A 36 1.21 5.64 10.49
N GLN A 37 0.44 5.59 11.58
CA GLN A 37 -0.62 4.61 11.74
C GLN A 37 -1.77 4.83 10.75
N LYS A 38 -2.13 6.09 10.47
CA LYS A 38 -3.13 6.46 9.47
C LYS A 38 -2.70 5.99 8.08
N SER A 39 -1.45 6.22 7.71
CA SER A 39 -0.90 5.80 6.42
C SER A 39 -0.83 4.28 6.30
N LEU A 40 -0.38 3.59 7.35
CA LEU A 40 -0.34 2.12 7.38
C LEU A 40 -1.74 1.49 7.24
N ASN A 41 -2.75 2.09 7.88
CA ASN A 41 -4.15 1.65 7.75
C ASN A 41 -4.73 1.91 6.35
N MET A 42 -4.21 2.89 5.61
CA MET A 42 -4.62 3.09 4.21
C MET A 42 -4.06 1.96 3.33
N TYR A 43 -2.78 1.62 3.48
CA TYR A 43 -2.16 0.53 2.73
C TYR A 43 -2.73 -0.85 3.08
N SER A 44 -3.17 -1.08 4.32
CA SER A 44 -3.78 -2.37 4.71
C SER A 44 -5.07 -2.72 3.95
N LYS A 45 -5.73 -1.71 3.35
CA LYS A 45 -6.98 -1.87 2.59
C LYS A 45 -6.73 -2.11 1.10
N MET A 46 -5.53 -1.78 0.59
CA MET A 46 -5.20 -1.91 -0.83
C MET A 46 -5.20 -3.36 -1.35
N PRO A 47 -4.70 -4.38 -0.62
CA PRO A 47 -4.73 -5.76 -1.11
C PRO A 47 -6.15 -6.25 -1.41
N LYS A 48 -7.12 -5.87 -0.57
CA LYS A 48 -8.55 -6.18 -0.78
C LYS A 48 -9.15 -5.48 -1.99
N LEU A 49 -8.54 -4.40 -2.46
CA LEU A 49 -8.96 -3.71 -3.68
C LEU A 49 -8.45 -4.46 -4.92
N PHE A 50 -7.18 -4.90 -4.89
CA PHE A 50 -6.60 -5.70 -5.97
C PHE A 50 -7.27 -7.07 -6.12
N GLU A 51 -7.54 -7.78 -5.01
CA GLU A 51 -8.26 -9.06 -5.04
C GLU A 51 -9.65 -8.93 -5.66
N LYS A 52 -10.37 -7.83 -5.39
CA LYS A 52 -11.67 -7.55 -6.02
C LYS A 52 -11.57 -7.19 -7.50
N LEU A 53 -10.51 -6.50 -7.91
CA LEU A 53 -10.28 -6.17 -9.31
C LEU A 53 -9.94 -7.42 -10.12
N ASP A 54 -9.12 -8.33 -9.57
CA ASP A 54 -8.81 -9.62 -10.19
C ASP A 54 -10.06 -10.53 -10.28
N GLU A 55 -10.95 -10.51 -9.28
CA GLU A 55 -12.22 -11.26 -9.31
C GLU A 55 -13.25 -10.71 -10.32
N GLU A 56 -13.23 -9.40 -10.60
CA GLU A 56 -14.10 -8.77 -11.59
C GLU A 56 -13.59 -8.97 -13.03
N ASP A 57 -12.27 -8.91 -13.26
CA ASP A 57 -11.64 -9.12 -14.58
C ASP A 57 -11.81 -10.57 -15.09
N GLY A 58 -11.99 -11.54 -14.18
CA GLY A 58 -12.23 -12.95 -14.52
C GLY A 58 -13.65 -13.32 -14.97
N LYS A 59 -14.60 -12.39 -15.05
CA LYS A 59 -16.02 -12.69 -15.38
C LYS A 59 -16.43 -12.42 -16.82
N ASP A 60 -15.58 -11.78 -17.62
CA ASP A 60 -15.88 -11.48 -19.02
C ASP A 60 -15.40 -12.58 -20.01
N GLU A 61 -14.64 -13.58 -19.55
CA GLU A 61 -14.04 -14.61 -20.41
C GLU A 61 -14.82 -15.95 -20.52
N GLN A 62 -16.04 -16.03 -19.96
CA GLN A 62 -16.92 -17.22 -20.10
C GLN A 62 -18.19 -16.97 -20.93
N ARG A 63 -18.09 -16.12 -21.95
CA ARG A 63 -19.08 -16.06 -23.06
C ARG A 63 -18.40 -16.38 -24.38
N ASN A 64 -18.15 -17.66 -24.64
CA ASN A 64 -18.12 -18.23 -25.98
C ASN A 64 -18.52 -19.70 -25.92
#